data_AF-A0A7C3VMK1-F1
#
_entry.id   AF-A0A7C3VMK1-F1
#
_cell.length_a   1.000
_cell.length_b   1.000
_cell.length_c   1.000
_cell.angle_alpha   90.00
_cell.angle_beta   90.00
_cell.angle_gamma   90.00
#
_symmetry.space_group_name_H-M   'P 1'
#
loop_
_entity.id
_entity.type
_entity.pdbx_description
1 polymer ?
#
loop_
_entity_poly.entity_id
_entity_poly.type
_entity_poly.pdbx_seq_one_letter_code
_entity_poly.pdbx_strand_id
1 'polypeptide(L)'
;MDVLELKFLLELLGFPDYQGSIQKLKPNPKTTAAELNRLCRSLSDRLLVAYSSEITQLKITAAGKALLSLDTSNLPISAEDLTVLQAAAAGAISAAETGIPRANRQRLLQSLADRGLIEPVQTQIKEVWLTPRGEEYLRDEYLPSGNNPLLSLDLLANYLRFLRKSWRHQGRDESTTEAALVLEPSYSGAYGMSWEEKSTVLSTSQLRDEDILQIIRDLDRQLGTDNYLPIFYLRQRLQPFLSRDELNLALYRLQRQDKIELSSLQEAIAYTPEQIEAGIPQDIGGPLFFIIVT
;
A
#
# COMPACT_ATOMS: atom_id res chain seq x y z
N MET A 1 -17.96 8.93 8.37
CA MET A 1 -16.66 9.28 8.97
C MET A 1 -16.52 10.80 8.94
N ASP A 2 -16.00 11.40 10.01
CA ASP A 2 -15.75 12.85 10.03
C ASP A 2 -14.57 13.23 9.11
N VAL A 3 -14.54 14.48 8.66
CA VAL A 3 -13.50 15.02 7.78
C VAL A 3 -12.09 14.89 8.39
N LEU A 4 -11.92 15.21 9.68
CA LEU A 4 -10.60 15.16 10.32
C LEU A 4 -10.14 13.72 10.51
N GLU A 5 -11.07 12.80 10.79
CA GLU A 5 -10.80 11.37 10.87
C GLU A 5 -10.33 10.82 9.52
N LEU A 6 -11.02 11.19 8.43
CA LEU A 6 -10.61 10.81 7.10
C LEU A 6 -9.22 11.35 6.76
N LYS A 7 -8.97 12.64 6.99
CA LYS A 7 -7.64 13.23 6.74
C LYS A 7 -6.56 12.54 7.54
N PHE A 8 -6.83 12.17 8.80
CA PHE A 8 -5.91 11.38 9.62
C PHE A 8 -5.54 10.06 8.96
N LEU A 9 -6.53 9.28 8.51
CA LEU A 9 -6.29 8.00 7.83
C LEU A 9 -5.53 8.19 6.51
N LEU A 10 -5.87 9.20 5.71
CA LEU A 10 -5.24 9.45 4.41
C LEU A 10 -3.81 10.01 4.53
N GLU A 11 -3.51 10.75 5.59
CA GLU A 11 -2.12 11.12 5.90
C GLU A 11 -1.30 9.90 6.30
N LEU A 12 -1.88 9.00 7.09
CA LEU A 12 -1.23 7.78 7.54
C LEU A 12 -0.84 6.89 6.34
N LEU A 13 -1.66 6.85 5.29
CA LEU A 13 -1.34 6.19 4.01
C LEU A 13 -0.09 6.74 3.30
N GLY A 14 0.33 7.97 3.63
CA GLY A 14 1.55 8.58 3.11
C GLY A 14 2.83 8.10 3.79
N PHE A 15 2.72 7.39 4.92
CA PHE A 15 3.88 6.83 5.62
C PHE A 15 4.25 5.44 5.10
N PRO A 16 5.53 5.03 5.21
CA PRO A 16 5.94 3.65 4.98
C PRO A 16 5.11 2.69 5.82
N ASP A 17 4.62 1.62 5.18
CA ASP A 17 3.78 0.58 5.80
C ASP A 17 2.57 1.11 6.59
N TYR A 18 2.10 2.30 6.22
CA TYR A 18 0.97 2.98 6.86
C TYR A 18 1.18 3.18 8.37
N GLN A 19 2.44 3.33 8.80
CA GLN A 19 2.84 3.51 10.19
C GLN A 19 3.66 4.79 10.36
N GLY A 20 3.32 5.58 11.37
CA GLY A 20 4.01 6.83 11.63
C GLY A 20 3.93 7.29 13.07
N SER A 21 4.81 8.23 13.43
CA SER A 21 4.68 8.92 14.72
C SER A 21 3.45 9.81 14.71
N ILE A 22 2.64 9.75 15.78
CA ILE A 22 1.41 10.55 15.88
C ILE A 22 1.66 12.07 15.81
N GLN A 23 2.86 12.52 16.20
CA GLN A 23 3.23 13.93 16.15
C GLN A 23 3.53 14.44 14.74
N LYS A 24 3.80 13.52 13.79
CA LYS A 24 4.03 13.86 12.39
C LYS A 24 2.71 13.96 11.61
N LEU A 25 1.62 13.42 12.13
CA LEU A 25 0.30 13.58 11.55
C LEU A 25 -0.22 15.00 11.79
N LYS A 26 -0.68 15.65 10.73
CA LYS A 26 -1.22 17.01 10.72
C LYS A 26 -2.48 17.11 9.85
N PRO A 27 -3.58 16.38 10.19
CA PRO A 27 -4.82 16.36 9.40
C PRO A 27 -5.38 17.76 9.10
N ASN A 28 -5.06 18.73 9.97
CA ASN A 28 -5.25 20.15 9.75
C ASN A 28 -4.11 20.92 10.44
N PRO A 29 -3.62 22.05 9.87
CA PRO A 29 -2.66 22.94 10.53
C PRO A 29 -3.03 23.36 11.96
N LYS A 30 -4.33 23.42 12.28
CA LYS A 30 -4.83 23.82 13.60
C LYS A 30 -5.08 22.66 14.56
N THR A 31 -4.94 21.41 14.13
CA THR A 31 -5.23 20.25 14.99
C THR A 31 -4.24 20.22 16.16
N THR A 32 -4.78 20.24 17.38
CA THR A 32 -3.96 20.17 18.60
C THR A 32 -3.54 18.73 18.90
N ALA A 33 -2.49 18.55 19.70
CA ALA A 33 -2.06 17.21 20.15
C ALA A 33 -3.16 16.45 20.91
N ALA A 34 -4.00 17.16 21.66
CA ALA A 34 -5.13 16.56 22.36
C ALA A 34 -6.21 16.06 21.39
N GLU A 35 -6.51 16.82 20.34
CA GLU A 35 -7.44 16.40 19.28
C GLU A 35 -6.88 15.24 18.47
N LEU A 36 -5.60 15.24 18.12
CA LEU A 36 -4.93 14.10 17.47
C LEU A 36 -5.09 12.81 18.29
N ASN A 37 -4.85 12.88 19.60
CA ASN A 37 -5.03 11.72 20.48
C ASN A 37 -6.49 11.26 20.56
N ARG A 38 -7.45 12.18 20.55
CA ARG A 38 -8.88 11.85 20.52
C ARG A 38 -9.28 11.18 19.21
N LEU A 39 -8.83 11.71 18.07
CA LEU A 39 -9.06 11.12 16.74
C LEU A 39 -8.47 9.72 16.67
N CYS A 40 -7.23 9.53 17.11
CA CYS A 40 -6.56 8.22 17.13
C CYS A 40 -7.34 7.20 17.95
N ARG A 41 -7.79 7.56 19.17
CA ARG A 41 -8.62 6.68 20.01
C ARG A 41 -9.98 6.36 19.37
N SER A 42 -10.69 7.37 18.85
CA SER A 42 -11.96 7.19 18.13
C SER A 42 -11.85 6.25 16.92
N LEU A 43 -10.76 6.34 16.16
CA LEU A 43 -10.47 5.45 15.04
C LEU A 43 -10.10 4.04 15.53
N SER A 44 -9.39 3.94 16.65
CA SER A 44 -9.00 2.67 17.25
C SER A 44 -10.17 1.89 17.86
N ASP A 45 -11.14 2.59 18.46
CA ASP A 45 -12.38 1.99 18.96
C ASP A 45 -13.21 1.33 17.85
N ARG A 46 -13.06 1.81 16.60
CA ARG A 46 -13.65 1.22 15.39
C ARG A 46 -12.71 0.25 14.67
N LEU A 47 -11.60 -0.11 15.31
CA LEU A 47 -10.57 -1.00 14.78
C LEU A 47 -9.94 -0.50 13.48
N LEU A 48 -9.98 0.79 13.16
CA LEU A 48 -9.41 1.33 11.91
C LEU A 48 -7.92 1.62 12.04
N VAL A 49 -7.47 1.96 13.25
CA VAL A 49 -6.05 2.17 13.58
C VAL A 49 -5.68 1.44 14.86
N ALA A 50 -4.42 1.05 14.97
CA ALA A 50 -3.81 0.64 16.22
C ALA A 50 -2.66 1.58 16.53
N TYR A 51 -2.26 1.62 17.80
CA TYR A 51 -1.23 2.54 18.25
C TYR A 51 -0.39 1.95 19.38
N SER A 52 0.82 2.47 19.52
CA SER A 52 1.68 2.23 20.68
C SER A 52 1.62 3.44 21.60
N SER A 53 1.59 3.18 22.91
CA SER A 53 1.60 4.24 23.93
C SER A 53 2.63 3.97 25.01
N GLU A 54 3.22 5.04 25.51
CA GLU A 54 4.10 5.01 26.68
C GLU A 54 3.38 5.50 27.92
N ILE A 55 3.71 4.92 29.08
CA ILE A 55 3.23 5.36 30.38
C ILE A 55 4.09 6.57 30.78
N THR A 56 3.46 7.74 30.94
CA THR A 56 4.16 8.97 31.33
C THR A 56 3.97 9.28 32.81
N GLN A 57 2.84 8.89 33.38
CA GLN A 57 2.58 8.95 34.81
C GLN A 57 1.92 7.65 35.29
N LEU A 58 2.32 7.22 36.48
CA LEU A 58 1.84 6.01 37.13
C LEU A 58 1.54 6.27 38.60
N LYS A 59 0.71 5.42 39.19
CA LYS A 59 0.56 5.29 40.64
C LYS A 59 0.60 3.82 41.01
N ILE A 60 1.02 3.51 42.23
CA ILE A 60 0.97 2.14 42.74
C ILE A 60 -0.49 1.74 43.06
N THR A 61 -0.85 0.48 42.80
CA THR A 61 -2.16 -0.06 43.19
C THR A 61 -2.16 -0.51 44.65
N ALA A 62 -3.32 -0.87 45.19
CA ALA A 62 -3.40 -1.50 46.50
C ALA A 62 -2.61 -2.82 46.56
N ALA A 63 -2.62 -3.61 45.49
CA ALA A 63 -1.86 -4.85 45.37
C ALA A 63 -0.34 -4.58 45.38
N GLY A 64 0.11 -3.57 44.64
CA GLY A 64 1.52 -3.16 44.66
C GLY A 64 1.98 -2.70 46.05
N LYS A 65 1.14 -1.93 46.77
CA LYS A 65 1.44 -1.50 48.16
C LYS A 65 1.52 -2.68 49.13
N ALA A 66 0.59 -3.63 49.02
CA ALA A 66 0.61 -4.82 49.86
C ALA A 66 1.90 -5.63 49.63
N LEU A 67 2.36 -5.72 48.38
CA LEU A 67 3.58 -6.43 48.04
C LEU A 67 4.83 -5.79 48.67
N LEU A 68 4.89 -4.46 48.80
CA LEU A 68 5.97 -3.77 49.51
C LEU A 68 6.05 -4.10 51.01
N SER A 69 4.98 -4.67 51.58
CA SER A 69 4.91 -5.05 53.00
C SER A 69 5.24 -6.53 53.25
N LEU A 70 5.45 -7.31 52.20
CA LEU A 70 5.76 -8.75 52.29
C LEU A 70 7.27 -8.99 52.21
N ASP A 71 7.71 -10.16 52.69
CA ASP A 71 9.04 -10.66 52.35
C ASP A 71 9.07 -11.11 50.89
N THR A 72 9.76 -10.33 50.05
CA THR A 72 9.82 -10.54 48.60
C THR A 72 10.94 -11.47 48.17
N SER A 73 11.74 -12.00 49.10
CA SER A 73 12.95 -12.79 48.82
C SER A 73 12.67 -14.07 48.00
N ASN A 74 11.47 -14.64 48.14
CA ASN A 74 11.04 -15.86 47.44
C ASN A 74 9.98 -15.60 46.35
N LEU A 75 9.68 -14.33 46.06
CA LEU A 75 8.68 -13.97 45.05
C LEU A 75 9.34 -13.71 43.70
N PRO A 76 8.68 -14.02 42.57
CA PRO A 76 9.15 -13.69 41.23
C PRO A 76 8.98 -12.18 40.97
N ILE A 77 9.73 -11.36 41.70
CA ILE A 77 9.78 -9.91 41.57
C ILE A 77 11.23 -9.45 41.52
N SER A 78 11.54 -8.59 40.54
CA SER A 78 12.90 -8.09 40.36
C SER A 78 13.21 -6.92 41.31
N ALA A 79 14.49 -6.63 41.53
CA ALA A 79 14.89 -5.43 42.27
C ALA A 79 14.45 -4.12 41.55
N GLU A 80 14.42 -4.14 40.21
CA GLU A 80 13.90 -3.02 39.41
C GLU A 80 12.40 -2.82 39.61
N ASP A 81 11.62 -3.92 39.68
CA ASP A 81 10.18 -3.88 39.98
C ASP A 81 9.95 -3.19 41.33
N LEU A 82 10.69 -3.60 42.36
CA LEU A 82 10.60 -3.03 43.71
C LEU A 82 10.98 -1.55 43.73
N THR A 83 12.00 -1.17 42.97
CA THR A 83 12.44 0.24 42.85
C THR A 83 11.30 1.11 42.31
N VAL A 84 10.60 0.66 41.27
CA VAL A 84 9.43 1.37 40.72
C VAL A 84 8.31 1.48 41.76
N LEU A 85 7.97 0.38 42.42
CA LEU A 85 6.90 0.35 43.41
C LEU A 85 7.21 1.28 44.60
N GLN A 86 8.44 1.26 45.10
CA GLN A 86 8.88 2.14 46.19
C GLN A 86 8.81 3.62 45.77
N ALA A 87 9.25 3.96 44.56
CA ALA A 87 9.18 5.33 44.05
C ALA A 87 7.72 5.83 43.98
N ALA A 88 6.78 4.96 43.60
CA ALA A 88 5.36 5.29 43.50
C ALA A 88 4.58 5.15 44.83
N ALA A 89 5.23 4.76 45.94
CA ALA A 89 4.56 4.45 47.20
C ALA A 89 3.87 5.69 47.82
N ALA A 90 4.50 6.86 47.67
CA ALA A 90 4.04 8.13 48.23
C ALA A 90 2.93 8.79 47.40
N GLY A 91 2.73 8.41 46.14
CA GLY A 91 1.74 9.04 45.27
C GLY A 91 1.97 8.75 43.79
N ALA A 92 1.22 9.45 42.95
CA ALA A 92 1.44 9.39 41.50
C ALA A 92 2.78 10.06 41.15
N ILE A 93 3.57 9.40 40.31
CA ILE A 93 4.87 9.87 39.85
C ILE A 93 4.95 9.82 38.33
N SER A 94 5.84 10.62 37.75
CA SER A 94 6.22 10.49 36.35
C SER A 94 7.11 9.26 36.14
N ALA A 95 7.06 8.70 34.93
CA ALA A 95 7.91 7.57 34.55
C ALA A 95 9.42 7.88 34.71
N ALA A 96 9.82 9.15 34.55
CA ALA A 96 11.22 9.58 34.70
C ALA A 96 11.72 9.51 36.16
N GLU A 97 10.83 9.64 37.14
CA GLU A 97 11.15 9.62 38.57
C GLU A 97 11.34 8.21 39.14
N THR A 98 11.11 7.17 38.33
CA THR A 98 11.25 5.76 38.74
C THR A 98 12.69 5.31 38.97
N GLY A 99 13.69 6.09 38.52
CA GLY A 99 15.11 5.70 38.56
C GLY A 99 15.51 4.65 37.52
N ILE A 100 14.56 4.14 36.71
CA ILE A 100 14.83 3.09 35.72
C ILE A 100 15.43 3.69 34.43
N PRO A 101 16.47 3.08 33.84
CA PRO A 101 17.04 3.52 32.56
C PRO A 101 16.00 3.58 31.45
N ARG A 102 16.08 4.63 30.62
CA ARG A 102 15.10 4.90 29.54
C ARG A 102 14.87 3.71 28.60
N ALA A 103 15.90 2.93 28.31
CA ALA A 103 15.83 1.79 27.38
C ALA A 103 14.93 0.65 27.89
N ASN A 104 14.82 0.45 29.20
CA ASN A 104 14.06 -0.65 29.80
C ASN A 104 12.76 -0.18 30.47
N ARG A 105 12.69 1.10 30.82
CA ARG A 105 11.61 1.72 31.60
C ARG A 105 10.22 1.34 31.09
N GLN A 106 9.91 1.56 29.82
CA GLN A 106 8.55 1.34 29.34
C GLN A 106 8.14 -0.13 29.39
N ARG A 107 9.05 -1.05 29.05
CA ARG A 107 8.82 -2.49 29.11
C ARG A 107 8.50 -2.94 30.55
N LEU A 108 9.28 -2.43 31.50
CA LEU A 108 9.10 -2.71 32.92
C LEU A 108 7.77 -2.16 33.44
N LEU A 109 7.47 -0.89 33.14
CA LEU A 109 6.21 -0.26 33.54
C LEU A 109 5.00 -0.99 32.95
N GLN A 110 5.06 -1.41 31.69
CA GLN A 110 3.97 -2.18 31.09
C GLN A 110 3.79 -3.53 31.79
N SER A 111 4.87 -4.27 32.03
CA SER A 111 4.82 -5.55 32.78
C SER A 111 4.21 -5.40 34.18
N LEU A 112 4.57 -4.33 34.90
CA LEU A 112 3.99 -4.05 36.22
C LEU A 112 2.52 -3.66 36.15
N ALA A 113 2.10 -2.93 35.11
CA ALA A 113 0.71 -2.57 34.88
C ALA A 113 -0.13 -3.80 34.53
N ASP A 114 0.37 -4.67 33.65
CA ASP A 114 -0.28 -5.91 33.24
C ASP A 114 -0.44 -6.88 34.42
N ARG A 115 0.53 -6.89 35.35
CA ARG A 115 0.46 -7.62 36.64
C ARG A 115 -0.44 -6.95 37.68
N GLY A 116 -1.02 -5.78 37.38
CA GLY A 116 -1.89 -5.03 38.29
C GLY A 116 -1.18 -4.43 39.51
N LEU A 117 0.14 -4.30 39.48
CA LEU A 117 0.94 -3.73 40.58
C LEU A 117 1.01 -2.20 40.52
N ILE A 118 0.89 -1.64 39.32
CA ILE A 118 0.75 -0.20 39.08
C ILE A 118 -0.44 0.09 38.18
N GLU A 119 -0.92 1.32 38.22
CA GLU A 119 -1.97 1.83 37.35
C GLU A 119 -1.41 3.02 36.55
N PRO A 120 -1.43 2.97 35.21
CA PRO A 120 -1.10 4.13 34.38
C PRO A 120 -2.11 5.26 34.63
N VAL A 121 -1.64 6.38 35.15
CA VAL A 121 -2.45 7.59 35.36
C VAL A 121 -2.52 8.39 34.06
N GLN A 122 -1.42 8.43 33.32
CA GLN A 122 -1.34 9.12 32.04
C GLN A 122 -0.49 8.31 31.07
N THR A 123 -0.98 8.21 29.83
CA THR A 123 -0.26 7.62 28.70
C THR A 123 -0.13 8.62 27.56
N GLN A 124 0.92 8.45 26.75
CA GLN A 124 1.16 9.22 25.56
C GLN A 124 1.29 8.29 24.36
N ILE A 125 0.48 8.51 23.33
CA ILE A 125 0.59 7.79 22.06
C ILE A 125 1.90 8.22 21.35
N LYS A 126 2.65 7.25 20.82
CA LYS A 126 3.92 7.49 20.12
C LYS A 126 3.80 7.21 18.63
N GLU A 127 3.36 6.01 18.30
CA GLU A 127 3.18 5.56 16.94
C GLU A 127 1.76 5.08 16.72
N VAL A 128 1.32 5.19 15.47
CA VAL A 128 0.00 4.78 15.00
C VAL A 128 0.17 4.13 13.64
N TRP A 129 -0.63 3.11 13.36
CA TRP A 129 -0.66 2.42 12.09
C TRP A 129 -2.07 1.99 11.71
N LEU A 130 -2.32 1.81 10.42
CA LEU A 130 -3.56 1.19 9.95
C LEU A 130 -3.61 -0.27 10.39
N THR A 131 -4.78 -0.73 10.81
CA THR A 131 -5.03 -2.16 11.01
C THR A 131 -5.45 -2.79 9.68
N PRO A 132 -5.46 -4.13 9.59
CA PRO A 132 -6.06 -4.82 8.44
C PRO A 132 -7.52 -4.40 8.17
N ARG A 133 -8.30 -4.18 9.24
CA ARG A 133 -9.69 -3.71 9.15
C ARG A 133 -9.77 -2.26 8.66
N GLY A 134 -8.83 -1.40 9.04
CA GLY A 134 -8.73 -0.03 8.54
C GLY A 134 -8.41 0.01 7.05
N GLU A 135 -7.49 -0.84 6.60
CA GLU A 135 -7.19 -1.01 5.17
C GLU A 135 -8.41 -1.52 4.39
N GLU A 136 -9.06 -2.58 4.87
CA GLU A 136 -10.30 -3.11 4.27
C GLU A 136 -11.38 -2.04 4.17
N TYR A 137 -11.64 -1.32 5.27
CA TYR A 137 -12.62 -0.24 5.29
C TYR A 137 -12.30 0.82 4.22
N LEU A 138 -11.04 1.26 4.11
CA LEU A 138 -10.65 2.28 3.13
C LEU A 138 -10.72 1.79 1.68
N ARG A 139 -10.56 0.49 1.44
CA ARG A 139 -10.55 -0.12 0.11
C ARG A 139 -11.95 -0.48 -0.37
N ASP A 140 -12.72 -1.11 0.50
CA ASP A 140 -13.93 -1.84 0.12
C ASP A 140 -15.22 -1.13 0.58
N GLU A 141 -15.17 -0.36 1.68
CA GLU A 141 -16.36 0.25 2.30
C GLU A 141 -16.42 1.78 2.14
N TYR A 142 -15.27 2.44 2.07
CA TYR A 142 -15.21 3.89 1.98
C TYR A 142 -15.53 4.38 0.56
N LEU A 143 -16.73 4.94 0.41
CA LEU A 143 -17.20 5.56 -0.83
C LEU A 143 -17.10 7.10 -0.73
N PRO A 144 -16.08 7.73 -1.34
CA PRO A 144 -15.97 9.19 -1.33
C PRO A 144 -17.16 9.81 -2.07
N SER A 145 -17.83 10.78 -1.44
CA SER A 145 -18.95 11.50 -2.05
C SER A 145 -18.98 12.97 -1.60
N GLY A 146 -19.57 13.84 -2.43
CA GLY A 146 -19.74 15.27 -2.17
C GLY A 146 -18.81 16.19 -2.97
N ASN A 147 -19.09 17.50 -2.92
CA ASN A 147 -18.44 18.54 -3.73
C ASN A 147 -17.37 19.35 -2.97
N ASN A 148 -16.88 18.85 -1.86
CA ASN A 148 -15.99 19.60 -1.01
C ASN A 148 -14.52 19.43 -1.46
N PRO A 149 -13.75 20.52 -1.69
CA PRO A 149 -12.31 20.48 -1.95
C PRO A 149 -11.52 20.17 -0.66
N LEU A 150 -12.00 19.21 0.12
CA LEU A 150 -11.53 18.89 1.46
C LEU A 150 -10.17 18.19 1.46
N LEU A 151 -9.84 17.50 0.37
CA LEU A 151 -8.62 16.72 0.24
C LEU A 151 -7.59 17.54 -0.55
N SER A 152 -6.42 17.74 0.03
CA SER A 152 -5.28 18.21 -0.77
C SER A 152 -4.92 17.13 -1.80
N LEU A 153 -4.24 17.55 -2.87
CA LEU A 153 -3.74 16.61 -3.88
C LEU A 153 -2.83 15.53 -3.27
N ASP A 154 -2.09 15.86 -2.19
CA ASP A 154 -1.26 14.89 -1.47
C ASP A 154 -2.08 13.78 -0.81
N LEU A 155 -3.19 14.12 -0.15
CA LEU A 155 -4.07 13.12 0.49
C LEU A 155 -4.74 12.23 -0.56
N LEU A 156 -5.16 12.83 -1.67
CA LEU A 156 -5.70 12.08 -2.80
C LEU A 156 -4.65 11.14 -3.40
N ALA A 157 -3.42 11.63 -3.60
CA ALA A 157 -2.32 10.83 -4.13
C ALA A 157 -1.99 9.65 -3.21
N ASN A 158 -1.99 9.85 -1.89
CA ASN A 158 -1.81 8.77 -0.90
C ASN A 158 -2.91 7.71 -1.04
N TYR A 159 -4.16 8.14 -1.13
CA TYR A 159 -5.30 7.24 -1.27
C TYR A 159 -5.26 6.42 -2.57
N LEU A 160 -5.00 7.08 -3.70
CA LEU A 160 -4.90 6.40 -5.01
C LEU A 160 -3.73 5.41 -5.04
N ARG A 161 -2.59 5.75 -4.41
CA ARG A 161 -1.45 4.83 -4.29
C ARG A 161 -1.81 3.60 -3.45
N PHE A 162 -2.53 3.80 -2.35
CA PHE A 162 -3.04 2.72 -1.51
C PHE A 162 -3.98 1.77 -2.28
N LEU A 163 -4.99 2.31 -2.98
CA LEU A 163 -5.92 1.50 -3.77
C LEU A 163 -5.20 0.68 -4.85
N ARG A 164 -4.28 1.33 -5.57
CA ARG A 164 -3.46 0.67 -6.61
C ARG A 164 -2.59 -0.45 -6.03
N LYS A 165 -2.02 -0.27 -4.82
CA LYS A 165 -1.25 -1.32 -4.15
C LYS A 165 -2.17 -2.47 -3.72
N SER A 166 -3.31 -2.15 -3.14
CA SER A 166 -4.22 -3.14 -2.55
C SER A 166 -4.81 -4.11 -3.57
N TRP A 167 -5.22 -3.62 -4.75
CA TRP A 167 -5.75 -4.50 -5.81
C TRP A 167 -4.66 -5.34 -6.50
N ARG A 168 -3.38 -4.97 -6.40
CA ARG A 168 -2.28 -5.82 -6.88
C ARG A 168 -2.07 -7.07 -6.02
N HIS A 169 -2.43 -7.02 -4.74
CA HIS A 169 -2.32 -8.16 -3.83
C HIS A 169 -3.52 -9.12 -3.95
N GLN A 170 -4.71 -8.61 -4.27
CA GLN A 170 -5.91 -9.42 -4.44
C GLN A 170 -5.83 -10.38 -5.65
N GLY A 171 -5.06 -10.02 -6.69
CA GLY A 171 -4.80 -10.88 -7.85
C GLY A 171 -3.63 -11.87 -7.70
N ARG A 172 -3.00 -11.96 -6.51
CA ARG A 172 -1.82 -12.82 -6.27
C ARG A 172 -2.10 -14.03 -5.36
N ASP A 173 -3.18 -14.02 -4.59
CA ASP A 173 -3.44 -15.06 -3.56
C ASP A 173 -4.38 -16.20 -3.98
N GLU A 174 -4.89 -16.23 -5.22
CA GLU A 174 -5.67 -17.38 -5.73
C GLU A 174 -4.86 -18.40 -6.54
N SER A 175 -3.54 -18.24 -6.68
CA SER A 175 -2.71 -19.23 -7.40
C SER A 175 -1.42 -19.58 -6.67
N THR A 176 -1.55 -20.01 -5.41
CA THR A 176 -0.52 -20.82 -4.76
C THR A 176 -1.17 -21.94 -3.97
N THR A 177 -1.60 -22.98 -4.69
CA THR A 177 -1.62 -24.33 -4.13
C THR A 177 -0.56 -25.12 -4.89
N GLU A 178 0.50 -25.47 -4.17
CA GLU A 178 1.51 -26.43 -4.59
C GLU A 178 0.83 -27.77 -4.92
N ALA A 179 0.75 -28.09 -6.22
CA ALA A 179 0.69 -29.46 -6.69
C ALA A 179 1.81 -29.62 -7.71
N ALA A 180 3.00 -29.89 -7.19
CA ALA A 180 4.10 -30.44 -7.96
C ALA A 180 3.66 -31.80 -8.52
N LEU A 181 3.20 -31.82 -9.77
CA LEU A 181 3.23 -33.02 -10.60
C LEU A 181 4.17 -32.75 -11.77
N VAL A 182 5.41 -33.15 -11.53
CA VAL A 182 6.43 -33.49 -12.52
C VAL A 182 5.78 -34.33 -13.61
N LEU A 183 5.86 -33.89 -14.86
CA LEU A 183 5.82 -34.75 -16.05
C LEU A 183 6.45 -33.97 -17.22
N GLU A 184 7.77 -34.15 -17.37
CA GLU A 184 8.51 -33.84 -18.60
C GLU A 184 8.35 -35.01 -19.62
N PRO A 185 8.64 -34.77 -20.91
CA PRO A 185 7.80 -35.22 -22.01
C PRO A 185 8.33 -36.48 -22.68
N SER A 186 7.42 -37.26 -23.25
CA SER A 186 7.76 -38.14 -24.36
C SER A 186 6.69 -38.01 -25.44
N TYR A 187 7.10 -37.55 -26.62
CA TYR A 187 6.74 -38.14 -27.90
C TYR A 187 7.62 -37.52 -29.00
N SER A 188 8.52 -38.35 -29.49
CA SER A 188 9.16 -38.21 -30.79
C SER A 188 8.14 -38.55 -31.89
N GLY A 189 8.19 -37.83 -33.00
CA GLY A 189 7.34 -38.10 -34.15
C GLY A 189 7.57 -37.12 -35.28
N ALA A 190 8.70 -37.26 -35.97
CA ALA A 190 9.05 -36.52 -37.16
C ALA A 190 8.13 -36.88 -38.35
N TYR A 191 7.66 -35.87 -39.08
CA TYR A 191 7.58 -35.88 -40.54
C TYR A 191 7.72 -34.44 -41.03
N GLY A 192 8.82 -34.17 -41.73
CA GLY A 192 9.02 -32.93 -42.46
C GLY A 192 8.29 -32.96 -43.80
N MET A 193 8.04 -31.78 -44.37
CA MET A 193 8.81 -31.32 -45.53
C MET A 193 8.54 -29.85 -45.82
N SER A 194 9.63 -29.21 -46.20
CA SER A 194 9.82 -27.82 -46.58
C SER A 194 9.07 -27.47 -47.87
N TRP A 195 8.43 -26.30 -47.88
CA TRP A 195 8.43 -25.41 -49.04
C TRP A 195 8.71 -23.99 -48.54
N GLU A 196 9.83 -23.45 -48.99
CA GLU A 196 10.25 -22.07 -48.82
C GLU A 196 9.29 -21.17 -49.60
N GLU A 197 8.53 -20.34 -48.89
CA GLU A 197 8.09 -19.07 -49.44
C GLU A 197 8.00 -18.04 -48.32
N LYS A 198 8.63 -16.89 -48.58
CA LYS A 198 8.92 -15.77 -47.68
C LYS A 198 7.62 -15.14 -47.13
N SER A 199 7.00 -15.82 -46.19
CA SER A 199 5.95 -15.30 -45.33
C SER A 199 6.37 -15.65 -43.91
N THR A 200 6.79 -14.66 -43.14
CA THR A 200 6.99 -14.84 -41.70
C THR A 200 5.62 -14.99 -41.04
N VAL A 201 5.06 -16.19 -41.16
CA VAL A 201 3.89 -16.67 -40.44
C VAL A 201 4.31 -16.85 -38.99
N LEU A 202 4.05 -15.86 -38.15
CA LEU A 202 4.23 -15.93 -36.71
C LEU A 202 3.22 -16.94 -36.15
N SER A 203 3.65 -18.18 -35.95
CA SER A 203 2.77 -19.21 -35.40
C SER A 203 2.44 -18.89 -33.93
N THR A 204 1.16 -19.03 -33.62
CA THR A 204 0.43 -18.60 -32.43
C THR A 204 0.79 -19.36 -31.16
N SER A 205 1.94 -19.05 -30.58
CA SER A 205 2.26 -19.37 -29.19
C SER A 205 3.23 -18.33 -28.63
N GLN A 206 2.64 -17.32 -27.95
CA GLN A 206 3.29 -16.32 -27.10
C GLN A 206 4.33 -15.41 -27.79
N LEU A 207 3.84 -14.39 -28.53
CA LEU A 207 4.65 -13.18 -28.77
C LEU A 207 5.05 -12.59 -27.41
N ARG A 208 6.35 -12.49 -27.13
CA ARG A 208 6.84 -11.94 -25.86
C ARG A 208 6.84 -10.42 -25.91
N ASP A 209 6.84 -9.79 -24.74
CA ASP A 209 6.81 -8.33 -24.62
C ASP A 209 8.00 -7.68 -25.36
N GLU A 210 9.16 -8.33 -25.38
CA GLU A 210 10.35 -7.92 -26.13
C GLU A 210 10.13 -7.90 -27.65
N ASP A 211 9.39 -8.87 -28.19
CA ASP A 211 9.10 -8.96 -29.62
C ASP A 211 8.13 -7.84 -30.04
N ILE A 212 7.15 -7.55 -29.18
CA ILE A 212 6.20 -6.43 -29.38
C ILE A 212 6.93 -5.09 -29.33
N LEU A 213 7.87 -4.90 -28.40
CA LEU A 213 8.68 -3.69 -28.31
C LEU A 213 9.53 -3.49 -29.57
N GLN A 214 10.12 -4.56 -30.10
CA GLN A 214 10.91 -4.49 -31.32
C GLN A 214 10.05 -4.10 -32.53
N ILE A 215 8.83 -4.65 -32.64
CA ILE A 215 7.88 -4.29 -33.69
C ILE A 215 7.45 -2.81 -33.59
N ILE A 216 7.26 -2.29 -32.37
CA ILE A 216 6.96 -0.86 -32.15
C ILE A 216 8.10 0.02 -32.70
N ARG A 217 9.36 -0.31 -32.38
CA ARG A 217 10.53 0.44 -32.85
C ARG A 217 10.69 0.38 -34.38
N ASP A 218 10.45 -0.77 -34.97
CA ASP A 218 10.54 -0.96 -36.42
C ASP A 218 9.44 -0.17 -37.14
N LEU A 219 8.22 -0.16 -36.61
CA LEU A 219 7.10 0.62 -37.15
C LEU A 219 7.32 2.13 -37.03
N ASP A 220 7.82 2.60 -35.89
CA ASP A 220 8.13 4.02 -35.69
C ASP A 220 9.17 4.53 -36.70
N ARG A 221 10.23 3.73 -36.94
CA ARG A 221 11.25 4.03 -37.96
C ARG A 221 10.72 3.97 -39.39
N GLN A 222 9.83 3.02 -39.69
CA GLN A 222 9.26 2.86 -41.03
C GLN A 222 8.28 3.97 -41.40
N LEU A 223 7.47 4.41 -40.43
CA LEU A 223 6.45 5.43 -40.63
C LEU A 223 6.98 6.85 -40.37
N GLY A 224 8.17 6.99 -39.78
CA GLY A 224 8.79 8.27 -39.48
C GLY A 224 7.98 9.07 -38.46
N THR A 225 7.43 8.39 -37.45
CA THR A 225 6.52 9.00 -36.47
C THR A 225 7.23 9.68 -35.30
N ASP A 226 8.56 9.77 -35.32
CA ASP A 226 9.40 10.47 -34.33
C ASP A 226 9.03 10.14 -32.87
N ASN A 227 8.89 8.85 -32.56
CA ASN A 227 8.43 8.32 -31.27
C ASN A 227 6.98 8.68 -30.88
N TYR A 228 6.10 8.97 -31.83
CA TYR A 228 4.67 9.15 -31.59
C TYR A 228 3.85 8.18 -32.45
N LEU A 229 4.08 6.87 -32.27
CA LEU A 229 3.45 5.85 -33.11
C LEU A 229 1.97 5.64 -32.75
N PRO A 230 1.01 5.83 -33.68
CA PRO A 230 -0.38 5.51 -33.43
C PRO A 230 -0.63 4.00 -33.24
N ILE A 231 -1.39 3.63 -32.20
CA ILE A 231 -1.67 2.23 -31.80
C ILE A 231 -2.35 1.41 -32.92
N PHE A 232 -3.12 2.05 -33.80
CA PHE A 232 -3.84 1.35 -34.86
C PHE A 232 -2.90 0.70 -35.89
N TYR A 233 -1.72 1.27 -36.16
CA TYR A 233 -0.72 0.65 -37.03
C TYR A 233 -0.16 -0.64 -36.41
N LEU A 234 0.08 -0.62 -35.10
CA LEU A 234 0.54 -1.81 -34.37
C LEU A 234 -0.53 -2.90 -34.37
N ARG A 235 -1.81 -2.54 -34.18
CA ARG A 235 -2.94 -3.48 -34.26
C ARG A 235 -3.08 -4.12 -35.64
N GLN A 236 -2.99 -3.32 -36.70
CA GLN A 236 -3.10 -3.82 -38.07
C GLN A 236 -1.95 -4.78 -38.41
N ARG A 237 -0.75 -4.54 -37.87
CA ARG A 237 0.42 -5.41 -38.09
C ARG A 237 0.36 -6.71 -37.31
N LEU A 238 -0.23 -6.67 -36.10
CA LEU A 238 -0.31 -7.81 -35.18
C LEU A 238 -1.62 -8.61 -35.29
N GLN A 239 -2.63 -8.15 -36.03
CA GLN A 239 -3.77 -8.99 -36.41
C GLN A 239 -3.40 -9.90 -37.60
N PRO A 240 -3.69 -11.23 -37.54
CA PRO A 240 -4.53 -11.94 -36.56
C PRO A 240 -3.78 -12.60 -35.40
N PHE A 241 -2.48 -12.35 -35.23
CA PHE A 241 -1.61 -13.02 -34.25
C PHE A 241 -1.91 -12.70 -32.79
N LEU A 242 -2.50 -11.53 -32.53
CA LEU A 242 -2.82 -11.08 -31.19
C LEU A 242 -4.21 -10.42 -31.17
N SER A 243 -5.04 -10.79 -30.20
CA SER A 243 -6.33 -10.12 -30.00
C SER A 243 -6.15 -8.68 -29.50
N ARG A 244 -7.20 -7.86 -29.62
CA ARG A 244 -7.15 -6.45 -29.19
C ARG A 244 -6.83 -6.32 -27.71
N ASP A 245 -7.36 -7.22 -26.89
CA ASP A 245 -7.19 -7.22 -25.43
C ASP A 245 -5.81 -7.71 -25.02
N GLU A 246 -5.29 -8.75 -25.68
CA GLU A 246 -3.93 -9.24 -25.45
C GLU A 246 -2.87 -8.19 -25.81
N LEU A 247 -3.06 -7.44 -26.90
CA LEU A 247 -2.17 -6.33 -27.24
C LEU A 247 -2.23 -5.21 -26.20
N ASN A 248 -3.43 -4.86 -25.73
CA ASN A 248 -3.59 -3.84 -24.70
C ASN A 248 -2.86 -4.23 -23.41
N LEU A 249 -3.01 -5.49 -22.99
CA LEU A 249 -2.31 -6.02 -21.83
C LEU A 249 -0.78 -5.97 -22.02
N ALA A 250 -0.27 -6.35 -23.19
CA ALA A 250 1.16 -6.28 -23.49
C ALA A 250 1.69 -4.84 -23.46
N LEU A 251 0.96 -3.88 -24.05
CA LEU A 251 1.31 -2.46 -24.00
C LEU A 251 1.32 -1.93 -22.56
N TYR A 252 0.34 -2.32 -21.74
CA TYR A 252 0.34 -1.95 -20.32
C TYR A 252 1.47 -2.62 -19.52
N ARG A 253 1.90 -3.84 -19.87
CA ARG A 253 3.08 -4.48 -19.26
C ARG A 253 4.36 -3.72 -19.63
N LEU A 254 4.53 -3.38 -20.91
CA LEU A 254 5.67 -2.60 -21.39
C LEU A 254 5.73 -1.21 -20.76
N GLN A 255 4.58 -0.53 -20.62
CA GLN A 255 4.50 0.75 -19.94
C GLN A 255 4.85 0.64 -18.45
N ARG A 256 4.40 -0.43 -17.77
CA ARG A 256 4.76 -0.69 -16.36
C ARG A 256 6.24 -1.01 -16.15
N GLN A 257 6.94 -1.44 -17.21
CA GLN A 257 8.38 -1.70 -17.19
C GLN A 257 9.19 -0.47 -17.65
N ASP A 258 8.55 0.70 -17.81
CA ASP A 258 9.15 1.95 -18.30
C ASP A 258 9.83 1.81 -19.67
N LYS A 259 9.35 0.89 -20.52
CA LYS A 259 9.86 0.66 -21.90
C LYS A 259 9.12 1.48 -22.96
N ILE A 260 7.90 1.91 -22.65
CA ILE A 260 7.07 2.78 -23.49
C ILE A 260 6.21 3.71 -22.63
N GLU A 261 5.72 4.80 -23.20
CA GLU A 261 4.66 5.63 -22.66
C GLU A 261 3.45 5.64 -23.61
N LEU A 262 2.25 5.75 -23.04
CA LEU A 262 1.01 5.86 -23.81
C LEU A 262 0.43 7.26 -23.64
N SER A 263 0.16 7.94 -24.75
CA SER A 263 -0.41 9.28 -24.78
C SER A 263 -1.80 9.30 -25.43
N SER A 264 -2.66 10.20 -24.96
CA SER A 264 -4.05 10.32 -25.40
C SER A 264 -4.18 11.20 -26.66
N LEU A 265 -5.20 10.92 -27.48
CA LEU A 265 -5.53 11.74 -28.63
C LEU A 265 -6.19 13.05 -28.18
N GLN A 266 -5.54 14.18 -28.48
CA GLN A 266 -6.08 15.52 -28.17
C GLN A 266 -6.86 16.13 -29.35
N GLU A 267 -6.40 15.90 -30.59
CA GLU A 267 -7.05 16.40 -31.80
C GLU A 267 -7.44 15.25 -32.74
N ALA A 268 -8.74 15.00 -32.86
CA ALA A 268 -9.29 13.89 -33.63
C ALA A 268 -9.41 14.17 -35.14
N ILE A 269 -9.20 15.41 -35.59
CA ILE A 269 -9.51 15.89 -36.95
C ILE A 269 -8.70 15.15 -38.03
N ALA A 270 -7.51 14.67 -37.68
CA ALA A 270 -6.61 13.97 -38.60
C ALA A 270 -6.89 12.46 -38.74
N TYR A 271 -7.85 11.90 -38.01
CA TYR A 271 -8.08 10.45 -37.94
C TYR A 271 -9.54 10.08 -38.24
N THR A 272 -9.72 8.95 -38.92
CA THR A 272 -11.05 8.39 -39.17
C THR A 272 -11.67 7.85 -37.88
N PRO A 273 -13.01 7.79 -37.76
CA PRO A 273 -13.68 7.21 -36.59
C PRO A 273 -13.17 5.81 -36.24
N GLU A 274 -12.94 4.96 -37.24
CA GLU A 274 -12.45 3.59 -37.07
C GLU A 274 -11.01 3.56 -36.51
N GLN A 275 -10.17 4.52 -36.90
CA GLN A 275 -8.82 4.67 -36.34
C GLN A 275 -8.87 5.16 -34.89
N ILE A 276 -9.78 6.08 -34.57
CA ILE A 276 -9.98 6.58 -33.19
C ILE A 276 -10.46 5.45 -32.28
N GLU A 277 -11.41 4.65 -32.74
CA GLU A 277 -11.90 3.45 -32.04
C GLU A 277 -10.81 2.37 -31.85
N ALA A 278 -9.75 2.39 -32.67
CA ALA A 278 -8.60 1.52 -32.49
C ALA A 278 -7.72 1.91 -31.29
N GLY A 279 -7.87 3.12 -30.74
CA GLY A 279 -7.26 3.52 -29.47
C GLY A 279 -7.70 2.65 -28.28
N ILE A 280 -7.03 2.78 -27.15
CA ILE A 280 -7.43 2.11 -25.90
C ILE A 280 -8.36 3.06 -25.16
N PRO A 281 -9.63 2.69 -24.90
CA PRO A 281 -10.58 3.57 -24.23
C PRO A 281 -10.07 3.92 -22.82
N GLN A 282 -10.36 5.15 -22.41
CA GLN A 282 -10.05 5.67 -21.08
C GLN A 282 -11.35 6.18 -20.46
N ASP A 283 -11.49 6.04 -19.14
CA ASP A 283 -12.67 6.54 -18.42
C ASP A 283 -12.67 8.08 -18.32
N ILE A 284 -11.51 8.73 -18.52
CA ILE A 284 -11.32 10.18 -18.46
C ILE A 284 -10.32 10.60 -19.55
N GLY A 285 -10.73 11.53 -20.41
CA GLY A 285 -9.91 12.03 -21.53
C GLY A 285 -10.14 11.28 -22.85
N GLY A 286 -9.37 11.64 -23.88
CA GLY A 286 -9.39 10.93 -25.16
C GLY A 286 -8.78 9.52 -25.04
N PRO A 287 -9.08 8.60 -25.97
CA PRO A 287 -8.50 7.26 -25.95
C PRO A 287 -6.96 7.34 -26.00
N LEU A 288 -6.27 6.42 -25.33
CA LEU A 288 -4.83 6.26 -25.51
C LEU A 288 -4.59 5.86 -26.96
N PHE A 289 -3.73 6.60 -27.62
CA PHE A 289 -3.66 6.58 -29.07
C PHE A 289 -2.22 6.51 -29.57
N PHE A 290 -1.27 7.14 -28.87
CA PHE A 290 0.13 7.15 -29.27
C PHE A 290 0.98 6.31 -28.33
N ILE A 291 1.96 5.61 -28.89
CA ILE A 291 3.02 4.88 -28.21
C ILE A 291 4.31 5.65 -28.39
N ILE A 292 4.96 5.98 -27.28
CA ILE A 292 6.26 6.65 -27.23
C ILE A 292 7.24 5.65 -26.65
N VAL A 293 8.37 5.41 -27.31
CA VAL A 293 9.40 4.49 -26.79
C VAL A 293 10.35 5.27 -25.90
N THR A 294 10.66 4.73 -24.71
CA THR A 294 11.60 5.30 -23.74
C THR A 294 12.99 4.66 -23.79
#